data_AF-A0A5C7FIK3-F1
#
_entry.id   AF-A0A5C7FIK3-F1
#
_cell.length_a   1.000
_cell.length_b   1.000
_cell.length_c   1.000
_cell.angle_alpha   90.00
_cell.angle_beta   90.00
_cell.angle_gamma   90.00
#
_symmetry.space_group_name_H-M   'P 1'
#
loop_
_entity.id
_entity.type
_entity.pdbx_description
1 polymer ?
#
loop_
_entity_poly.entity_id
_entity_poly.type
_entity_poly.pdbx_seq_one_letter_code
_entity_poly.pdbx_strand_id
1 'polypeptide(L)'
;MITQSLEERMREEVYWTTKIQLELFREISHYLSETGMTRTAFADKLGVSKGYVSQILNGDFDHKLSKMVTLLLAIEKVPQLQFKQLDAAIKQAKGEVPMMQAVYRAAPQKVRLESGGPTTSDRIIQVSKKSTFTFNESA
;
A
#
# COMPACT_ATOMS: atom_id res chain seq x y z
N MET A 1 -9.09 31.35 -6.39
CA MET A 1 -9.36 29.91 -6.53
C MET A 1 -9.21 29.32 -5.13
N ILE A 2 -10.31 28.94 -4.49
CA ILE A 2 -10.25 28.27 -3.17
C ILE A 2 -9.89 26.83 -3.49
N THR A 3 -8.66 26.43 -3.20
CA THR A 3 -8.22 25.05 -3.41
C THR A 3 -8.87 24.17 -2.35
N GLN A 4 -9.71 23.22 -2.76
CA GLN A 4 -10.27 22.21 -1.86
C GLN A 4 -9.16 21.48 -1.09
N SER A 5 -9.41 21.14 0.16
CA SER A 5 -8.51 20.36 1.00
C SER A 5 -8.35 18.93 0.48
N LEU A 6 -7.25 18.26 0.85
CA LEU A 6 -7.00 16.86 0.48
C LEU A 6 -8.13 15.93 0.96
N GLU A 7 -8.65 16.17 2.17
CA GLU A 7 -9.74 15.40 2.74
C GLU A 7 -11.00 15.50 1.90
N GLU A 8 -11.41 16.72 1.53
CA GLU A 8 -12.60 16.95 0.70
C GLU A 8 -12.47 16.19 -0.63
N ARG A 9 -11.31 16.29 -1.28
CA ARG A 9 -11.04 15.59 -2.55
C ARG A 9 -11.10 14.06 -2.39
N MET A 10 -10.55 13.51 -1.31
CA MET A 10 -10.57 12.06 -1.07
C MET A 10 -11.98 11.50 -0.83
N ARG A 11 -12.98 12.34 -0.54
CA ARG A 11 -14.39 11.93 -0.46
C ARG A 11 -15.09 11.95 -1.83
N GLU A 12 -14.46 12.52 -2.86
CA GLU A 12 -14.98 12.57 -4.21
C GLU A 12 -14.51 11.36 -5.04
N GLU A 13 -15.39 10.82 -5.88
CA GLU A 13 -15.08 9.74 -6.82
C GLU A 13 -13.89 10.08 -7.72
N VAL A 14 -13.88 11.33 -8.22
CA VAL A 14 -12.88 11.85 -9.17
C VAL A 14 -11.46 11.66 -8.65
N TYR A 15 -11.21 11.81 -7.34
CA TYR A 15 -9.89 11.60 -6.77
C TYR A 15 -9.41 10.16 -6.95
N TRP A 16 -10.26 9.18 -6.65
CA TRP A 16 -9.90 7.77 -6.70
C TRP A 16 -9.79 7.25 -8.12
N THR A 17 -10.72 7.65 -9.01
CA THR A 17 -10.66 7.29 -10.43
C THR A 17 -9.40 7.88 -11.08
N THR A 18 -9.11 9.16 -10.85
CA THR A 18 -7.89 9.82 -11.34
C THR A 18 -6.64 9.15 -10.80
N LYS A 19 -6.62 8.78 -9.51
CA LYS A 19 -5.48 8.07 -8.91
C LYS A 19 -5.23 6.74 -9.59
N ILE A 20 -6.27 5.95 -9.83
CA ILE A 20 -6.16 4.65 -10.53
C ILE A 20 -5.68 4.85 -11.98
N GLN A 21 -6.21 5.84 -12.69
CA GLN A 21 -5.80 6.16 -14.05
C GLN A 21 -4.31 6.57 -14.13
N LEU A 22 -3.84 7.38 -13.19
CA LEU A 22 -2.44 7.79 -13.09
C LEU A 22 -1.51 6.61 -12.81
N GLU A 23 -1.89 5.71 -11.91
CA GLU A 23 -1.12 4.49 -11.62
C GLU A 23 -1.03 3.62 -12.88
N LEU A 24 -2.15 3.36 -13.57
CA LEU A 24 -2.15 2.60 -14.82
C LEU A 24 -1.25 3.25 -15.89
N PHE A 25 -1.36 4.57 -16.06
CA PHE A 25 -0.53 5.33 -16.99
C PHE A 25 0.96 5.16 -16.67
N ARG A 26 1.33 5.24 -15.39
CA ARG A 26 2.71 5.05 -14.94
C ARG A 26 3.22 3.66 -15.27
N GLU A 27 2.44 2.62 -14.98
CA GLU A 27 2.84 1.22 -15.23
C GLU A 27 3.03 0.94 -16.72
N ILE A 28 2.12 1.43 -17.58
CA ILE A 28 2.25 1.29 -19.03
C ILE A 28 3.46 2.07 -19.54
N SER A 29 3.61 3.32 -19.11
CA SER A 29 4.74 4.18 -19.55
C SER A 29 6.09 3.57 -19.16
N HIS A 30 6.18 3.02 -17.95
CA HIS A 30 7.35 2.30 -17.47
C HIS A 30 7.66 1.10 -18.37
N TYR A 31 6.69 0.24 -18.61
CA TYR A 31 6.85 -0.93 -19.49
C TYR A 31 7.33 -0.55 -20.89
N LEU A 32 6.75 0.48 -21.50
CA LEU A 32 7.17 0.96 -22.83
C LEU A 32 8.61 1.48 -22.82
N SER A 33 9.00 2.19 -21.76
CA SER A 33 10.36 2.71 -21.61
C SER A 33 11.39 1.58 -21.43
N GLU A 34 11.10 0.58 -20.60
CA GLU A 34 11.98 -0.56 -20.34
C GLU A 34 12.17 -1.45 -21.56
N THR A 35 11.09 -1.66 -22.32
CA THR A 35 11.10 -2.52 -23.51
C THR A 35 11.55 -1.79 -24.78
N GLY A 36 11.68 -0.45 -24.74
CA GLY A 36 11.89 0.37 -25.93
C GLY A 36 10.73 0.32 -26.94
N MET A 37 9.56 -0.16 -26.51
CA MET A 37 8.41 -0.38 -27.39
C MET A 37 7.72 0.94 -27.75
N THR A 38 7.48 1.15 -29.04
CA THR A 38 6.72 2.31 -29.49
C THR A 38 5.23 2.15 -29.18
N ARG A 39 4.50 3.27 -29.06
CA ARG A 39 3.04 3.26 -28.87
C ARG A 39 2.30 2.50 -29.98
N THR A 40 2.82 2.53 -31.21
CA THR A 40 2.25 1.78 -32.34
C THR A 40 2.42 0.27 -32.14
N ALA A 41 3.65 -0.19 -31.83
CA ALA A 41 3.92 -1.60 -31.56
C ALA A 41 3.12 -2.13 -30.35
N PHE A 42 2.91 -1.29 -29.34
CA PHE A 42 2.07 -1.63 -28.20
C PHE A 42 0.59 -1.77 -28.58
N ALA A 43 0.08 -0.90 -29.47
CA ALA A 43 -1.27 -1.02 -30.00
C ALA A 43 -1.46 -2.33 -30.79
N ASP A 44 -0.47 -2.68 -31.61
CA ASP A 44 -0.47 -3.92 -32.38
C ASP A 44 -0.45 -5.15 -31.44
N LYS A 45 0.38 -5.13 -30.39
CA LYS A 45 0.41 -6.18 -29.35
C LYS A 45 -0.94 -6.35 -28.66
N LEU A 46 -1.63 -5.25 -28.39
CA LEU A 46 -2.96 -5.23 -27.76
C LEU A 46 -4.09 -5.63 -28.72
N GLY A 47 -3.86 -5.67 -30.03
CA GLY A 47 -4.91 -5.86 -31.03
C GLY A 47 -5.92 -4.71 -31.07
N VAL A 48 -5.48 -3.48 -30.78
CA VAL A 48 -6.32 -2.26 -30.71
C VAL A 48 -5.78 -1.16 -31.62
N SER A 49 -6.59 -0.13 -31.87
CA SER A 49 -6.16 1.00 -32.69
C SER A 49 -5.11 1.86 -31.98
N LYS A 50 -4.21 2.48 -32.76
CA LYS A 50 -3.26 3.49 -32.25
C LYS A 50 -3.95 4.66 -31.55
N GLY A 51 -5.14 5.05 -32.02
CA GLY A 51 -5.95 6.10 -31.40
C GLY A 51 -6.39 5.73 -29.98
N TYR A 52 -6.79 4.47 -29.77
CA TYR A 52 -7.14 3.95 -28.44
C TYR A 52 -5.95 4.01 -27.48
N VAL A 53 -4.74 3.62 -27.93
CA VAL A 53 -3.52 3.76 -27.12
C VAL A 53 -3.19 5.22 -26.82
N SER A 54 -3.43 6.15 -27.74
CA SER A 54 -3.22 7.57 -27.49
C SER A 54 -4.21 8.13 -26.47
N GLN A 55 -5.47 7.73 -26.50
CA GLN A 55 -6.48 8.13 -25.50
C GLN A 55 -6.06 7.71 -24.09
N ILE A 56 -5.59 6.46 -23.95
CA ILE A 56 -5.04 5.94 -22.69
C ILE A 56 -3.87 6.80 -22.20
N LEU A 57 -2.89 7.03 -23.08
CA LEU A 57 -1.66 7.73 -22.74
C LEU A 57 -1.83 9.26 -22.62
N ASN A 58 -3.02 9.78 -22.87
CA ASN A 58 -3.38 11.17 -22.67
C ASN A 58 -4.37 11.34 -21.50
N GLY A 59 -4.75 10.26 -20.81
CA GLY A 59 -5.66 10.29 -19.65
C GLY A 59 -7.13 10.52 -20.00
N ASP A 60 -7.49 10.53 -21.28
CA ASP A 60 -8.87 10.73 -21.77
C ASP A 60 -9.52 9.37 -22.01
N PHE A 61 -9.86 8.67 -20.91
CA PHE A 61 -10.53 7.38 -20.99
C PHE A 61 -11.43 7.08 -19.78
N ASP A 62 -12.71 6.80 -20.06
CA ASP A 62 -13.66 6.22 -19.09
C ASP A 62 -13.72 4.70 -19.29
N HIS A 63 -12.64 4.00 -18.94
CA HIS A 63 -12.55 2.56 -19.15
C HIS A 63 -13.45 1.80 -18.18
N LYS A 64 -14.27 0.89 -18.74
CA LYS A 64 -14.81 -0.23 -17.98
C LYS A 64 -13.66 -1.00 -17.32
N LEU A 65 -13.83 -1.44 -16.07
CA LEU A 65 -12.84 -2.20 -15.31
C LEU A 65 -12.17 -3.32 -16.13
N SER A 66 -12.95 -4.01 -16.98
CA SER A 66 -12.45 -5.07 -17.87
C SER A 66 -11.33 -4.62 -18.82
N LYS A 67 -11.38 -3.38 -19.33
CA LYS A 67 -10.33 -2.84 -20.22
C LYS A 67 -9.07 -2.49 -19.47
N MET A 68 -9.18 -1.96 -18.25
CA MET A 68 -8.02 -1.74 -17.37
C MET A 68 -7.31 -3.06 -17.07
N VAL A 69 -8.06 -4.12 -16.77
CA VAL A 69 -7.51 -5.46 -16.55
C VAL A 69 -6.78 -5.95 -17.81
N THR A 70 -7.39 -5.84 -19.00
CA THR A 70 -6.74 -6.22 -20.26
C THR A 70 -5.40 -5.50 -20.47
N LEU A 71 -5.33 -4.20 -20.19
CA LEU A 71 -4.09 -3.42 -20.34
C LEU A 71 -3.00 -3.89 -19.38
N LEU A 72 -3.34 -4.12 -18.11
CA LEU A 72 -2.40 -4.64 -17.11
C LEU A 72 -1.85 -6.02 -17.51
N LEU A 73 -2.72 -6.91 -17.98
CA LEU A 73 -2.31 -8.24 -18.43
C LEU A 73 -1.36 -8.17 -19.64
N ALA A 74 -1.55 -7.22 -20.54
CA ALA A 74 -0.68 -7.05 -21.71
C ALA A 74 0.75 -6.59 -21.35
N ILE A 75 0.93 -5.99 -20.18
CA ILE A 75 2.23 -5.62 -19.60
C ILE A 75 2.65 -6.59 -18.49
N GLU A 76 2.07 -7.81 -18.47
CA GLU A 76 2.41 -8.89 -17.53
C GLU A 76 2.20 -8.52 -16.05
N LYS A 77 1.22 -7.64 -15.78
CA LYS A 77 0.81 -7.26 -14.43
C LYS A 77 -0.62 -7.69 -14.15
N VAL A 78 -0.91 -7.95 -12.87
CA VAL A 78 -2.25 -8.26 -12.38
C VAL A 78 -2.71 -7.17 -11.41
N PRO A 79 -3.96 -6.71 -11.47
CA PRO A 79 -4.48 -5.76 -10.50
C PRO A 79 -4.66 -6.43 -9.14
N GLN A 80 -4.30 -5.72 -8.07
CA GLN A 80 -4.61 -6.09 -6.70
C GLN A 80 -5.46 -4.99 -6.07
N LEU A 81 -6.69 -5.33 -5.66
CA LEU A 81 -7.59 -4.40 -4.98
C LEU A 81 -7.52 -4.63 -3.48
N GLN A 82 -7.28 -3.55 -2.73
CA GLN A 82 -7.37 -3.54 -1.27
C GLN A 82 -8.36 -2.46 -0.86
N PHE A 83 -9.36 -2.84 -0.08
CA PHE A 83 -10.36 -1.90 0.43
C PHE A 83 -9.95 -1.44 1.82
N LYS A 84 -9.98 -0.12 2.02
CA LYS A 84 -9.66 0.53 3.30
C LYS A 84 -10.84 1.38 3.72
N GLN A 85 -10.97 1.59 5.04
CA GLN A 85 -11.88 2.60 5.54
C GLN A 85 -11.43 3.99 5.08
N LEU A 86 -12.38 4.79 4.59
CA LEU A 86 -12.10 6.09 3.99
C LEU A 86 -11.37 7.03 4.97
N ASP A 87 -11.84 7.13 6.20
CA ASP A 87 -11.22 8.00 7.20
C ASP A 87 -9.81 7.52 7.58
N ALA A 88 -9.58 6.20 7.62
CA ALA A 88 -8.24 5.66 7.84
C ALA A 88 -7.28 6.00 6.68
N ALA A 89 -7.78 5.98 5.43
CA ALA A 89 -7.01 6.40 4.27
C ALA A 89 -6.69 7.90 4.29
N ILE A 90 -7.63 8.74 4.74
CA ILE A 90 -7.42 10.20 4.89
C ILE A 90 -6.35 10.47 5.95
N LYS A 91 -6.43 9.84 7.12
CA LYS A 91 -5.41 9.96 8.18
C LYS A 91 -4.03 9.56 7.66
N GLN A 92 -3.95 8.41 7.00
CA GLN A 92 -2.70 7.93 6.40
C GLN A 92 -2.14 8.95 5.38
N ALA A 93 -2.98 9.49 4.50
CA ALA A 93 -2.56 10.47 3.48
C ALA A 93 -2.11 11.81 4.08
N LYS A 94 -2.65 12.20 5.23
CA LYS A 94 -2.20 13.37 6.01
C LYS A 94 -0.90 13.12 6.79
N GLY A 95 -0.36 11.90 6.75
CA GLY A 95 0.83 11.53 7.51
C GLY A 95 0.56 11.25 9.00
N GLU A 96 -0.72 11.10 9.37
CA GLU A 96 -1.12 10.68 10.71
C GLU A 96 -0.87 9.17 10.82
N VAL A 97 0.39 8.80 11.06
CA VAL A 97 0.77 7.44 11.44
C VAL A 97 0.29 7.18 12.87
N PRO A 98 -0.35 6.01 13.14
CA PRO A 98 -0.70 5.67 14.50
C PRO A 98 0.56 5.67 15.36
N MET A 99 0.48 6.26 16.55
CA MET A 99 1.57 6.21 17.52
C MET A 99 1.89 4.75 17.78
N MET A 100 3.06 4.28 17.36
CA MET A 100 3.50 2.93 17.70
C MET A 100 3.88 2.92 19.17
N GLN A 101 3.23 2.06 19.96
CA GLN A 101 3.72 1.78 21.31
C GLN A 101 4.72 0.63 21.24
N ALA A 102 5.89 0.84 21.83
CA ALA A 102 6.84 -0.24 22.04
C ALA A 102 6.22 -1.23 23.03
N VAL A 103 5.85 -2.42 22.55
CA VAL A 103 5.38 -3.49 23.44
C VAL A 103 6.59 -4.33 23.82
N TYR A 104 7.06 -4.18 25.06
CA TYR A 104 8.05 -5.10 25.62
C TYR A 104 7.36 -6.41 26.01
N ARG A 105 7.67 -7.49 25.31
CA ARG A 105 7.29 -8.84 25.73
C ARG A 105 8.53 -9.56 26.25
N ALA A 106 8.65 -9.68 27.56
CA ALA A 106 9.67 -10.54 28.16
C ALA A 106 9.50 -11.98 27.67
N ALA A 107 10.60 -12.65 27.33
CA ALA A 107 10.55 -14.08 27.03
C ALA A 107 9.99 -14.85 28.24
N PRO A 108 9.10 -15.84 28.04
CA PRO A 108 8.58 -16.64 29.13
C PRO A 108 9.75 -17.30 29.88
N GLN A 109 9.85 -17.01 31.18
CA GLN A 109 10.91 -17.54 32.03
C GLN A 109 10.38 -18.70 32.86
N LYS A 110 11.14 -19.80 32.89
CA LYS A 110 10.88 -20.90 33.81
C LYS A 110 11.43 -20.51 35.17
N VAL A 111 10.56 -20.12 36.08
CA VAL A 111 10.92 -19.88 37.49
C VAL A 111 10.87 -21.20 38.23
N ARG A 112 11.99 -21.61 38.83
CA ARG A 112 12.00 -22.69 39.82
C ARG A 112 11.69 -22.09 41.18
N LEU A 113 10.49 -22.34 41.69
CA LEU A 113 10.12 -22.00 43.05
C LEU A 113 10.70 -23.08 43.96
N GLU A 114 11.83 -22.79 44.62
CA GLU A 114 12.34 -23.63 45.71
C GLU A 114 11.34 -23.49 46.88
N SER A 115 10.83 -24.62 47.39
CA SER A 115 9.88 -24.66 48.50
C SER A 115 10.56 -24.20 49.80
N GLY A 116 10.52 -22.90 50.08
CA GLY A 116 11.14 -22.33 51.28
C GLY A 116 11.03 -20.80 51.38
N GLY A 117 9.80 -20.26 51.42
CA GLY A 117 9.49 -18.89 51.83
C GLY A 117 10.00 -17.74 50.93
N PRO A 118 9.32 -16.58 50.91
CA PRO A 118 9.79 -15.43 50.14
C PRO A 118 10.94 -14.76 50.92
N THR A 119 12.18 -15.13 50.64
CA THR A 119 13.28 -14.20 50.91
C THR A 119 13.39 -13.32 49.69
N THR A 120 12.90 -12.08 49.80
CA THR A 120 13.03 -11.03 48.79
C THR A 120 14.52 -10.67 48.63
N SER A 121 15.30 -11.56 48.01
CA SER A 121 16.58 -11.17 47.45
C SER A 121 16.27 -10.63 46.06
N ASP A 122 16.66 -9.37 45.82
CA ASP A 122 16.73 -8.68 44.53
C ASP A 122 17.55 -9.47 43.51
N ARG A 123 17.06 -10.63 43.10
CA ARG A 123 17.59 -11.36 41.95
C ARG A 123 17.05 -10.65 40.74
N ILE A 124 17.82 -9.65 40.30
CA ILE A 124 17.78 -9.09 38.95
C ILE A 124 17.58 -10.28 38.02
N ILE A 125 16.37 -10.37 37.48
CA ILE A 125 15.99 -11.39 36.53
C ILE A 125 16.95 -11.22 35.35
N GLN A 126 17.87 -12.17 35.15
CA GLN A 126 18.77 -12.12 34.00
C GLN A 126 17.91 -12.12 32.74
N VAL A 127 17.91 -10.98 32.04
CA VAL A 127 17.21 -10.81 30.77
C VAL A 127 17.86 -11.77 29.79
N SER A 128 17.12 -12.80 29.37
CA SER A 128 17.63 -13.76 28.38
C SER A 128 17.87 -13.03 27.06
N LYS A 129 18.92 -13.39 26.33
CA LYS A 129 19.25 -12.85 24.98
C LYS A 129 18.13 -13.04 23.93
N LYS A 130 17.02 -13.71 24.27
CA LYS A 130 15.88 -14.01 23.37
C LYS A 130 14.69 -13.06 23.53
N SER A 131 14.81 -11.99 24.30
CA SER A 131 13.76 -10.96 24.35
C SER A 131 13.68 -10.23 23.01
N THR A 132 12.49 -10.09 22.46
CA THR A 132 12.25 -9.42 21.17
C THR A 132 11.44 -8.15 21.40
N PHE A 133 11.86 -7.05 20.78
CA PHE A 133 11.07 -5.81 20.72
C PHE A 133 10.21 -5.84 19.47
N THR A 134 8.90 -5.68 19.63
CA THR A 134 7.94 -5.57 18.52
C THR A 134 7.16 -4.27 18.66
N PHE A 135 7.07 -3.51 17.58
CA PHE A 135 6.24 -2.31 17.50
C PHE A 135 4.85 -2.72 17.05
N ASN A 136 3.83 -2.39 17.84
CA ASN A 136 2.43 -2.67 17.51
C ASN A 136 1.66 -1.35 17.36
N GLU A 137 0.62 -1.37 16.54
CA GLU A 137 -0.33 -0.26 16.43
C GLU A 137 -1.10 -0.11 17.75
N SER A 138 -1.20 1.13 18.25
CA SER A 138 -2.02 1.45 19.42
C SER A 138 -3.50 1.44 19.01
N ALA A 139 -4.33 0.68 19.74
CA ALA A 139 -5.78 0.63 19.56
C ALA A 139 -6.48 1.95 19.95
#